data_AF-A0A351LD88-F1
#
_entry.id   AF-A0A351LD88-F1
#
_cell.length_a   1.000
_cell.length_b   1.000
_cell.length_c   1.000
_cell.angle_alpha   90.00
_cell.angle_beta   90.00
_cell.angle_gamma   90.00
#
_symmetry.space_group_name_H-M   'P 1'
#
loop_
_entity.id
_entity.type
_entity.pdbx_description
1 polymer ?
#
loop_
_entity_poly.entity_id
_entity_poly.type
_entity_poly.pdbx_seq_one_letter_code
_entity_poly.pdbx_strand_id
1 'polypeptide(L)'
;MPLKPKRLASGWLEPYTKNKKLKSGLIATYPRVEAKRDPDNPKHWYWAYKWEEKNSNAKSANGFVSRAVNVPVVKVEAVKTAIAFRWPVKKVLQYLRDELIE
;
A
#
# COMPACT_ATOMS: atom_id res chain seq x y z
N MET A 1 34.31 -3.33 1.86
CA MET A 1 33.04 -3.82 1.29
C MET A 1 31.89 -3.09 1.97
N PRO A 2 31.06 -2.29 1.28
CA PRO A 2 29.95 -1.62 1.96
C PRO A 2 28.87 -2.67 2.30
N LEU A 3 28.65 -2.89 3.59
CA LEU A 3 27.51 -3.63 4.10
C LEU A 3 26.25 -2.92 3.58
N LYS A 4 25.52 -3.56 2.66
CA LYS A 4 24.21 -3.05 2.21
C LYS A 4 23.39 -2.80 3.47
N PRO A 5 22.85 -1.59 3.70
CA PRO A 5 22.08 -1.32 4.90
C PRO A 5 20.97 -2.37 4.94
N LYS A 6 20.95 -3.13 6.04
CA LYS A 6 19.93 -4.14 6.31
C LYS A 6 18.61 -3.38 6.21
N ARG A 7 17.89 -3.55 5.08
CA ARG A 7 16.64 -2.81 4.80
C ARG A 7 15.74 -3.06 6.00
N LEU A 8 15.63 -2.08 6.89
CA LEU A 8 14.63 -2.10 7.94
C LEU A 8 13.32 -2.26 7.19
N ALA A 9 12.60 -3.34 7.48
CA ALA A 9 11.39 -3.68 6.76
C ALA A 9 10.31 -2.66 7.14
N SER A 10 10.37 -1.51 6.48
CA SER A 10 9.33 -0.49 6.45
C SER A 10 8.84 -0.52 5.01
N GLY A 11 7.65 -1.07 4.81
CA GLY A 11 6.97 -1.00 3.52
C GLY A 11 6.65 0.45 3.16
N TRP A 12 5.99 0.63 2.02
CA TRP A 12 5.53 1.93 1.55
C TRP A 12 4.04 1.90 1.24
N LEU A 13 3.39 3.06 1.38
CA LEU A 13 2.03 3.27 0.91
C LEU A 13 2.07 3.72 -0.55
N GLU A 14 1.28 3.05 -1.37
CA GLU A 14 1.14 3.36 -2.79
C GLU A 14 -0.32 3.73 -3.09
N PRO A 15 -0.58 4.97 -3.56
CA PRO A 15 -1.88 5.32 -4.09
C PRO A 15 -2.07 4.68 -5.46
N TYR A 16 -3.26 4.16 -5.73
CA TYR A 16 -3.62 3.62 -7.02
C TYR A 16 -5.08 3.89 -7.35
N THR A 17 -5.41 3.79 -8.63
CA THR A 17 -6.77 3.90 -9.13
C THR A 17 -7.17 2.63 -9.84
N LYS A 18 -8.46 2.28 -9.80
CA LYS A 18 -9.00 1.14 -10.55
C LYS A 18 -9.81 1.64 -11.75
N ASN A 19 -9.38 1.26 -12.95
CA ASN A 19 -10.15 1.50 -14.16
C ASN A 19 -11.13 0.35 -14.36
N LYS A 20 -12.40 0.68 -14.58
CA LYS A 20 -13.46 -0.28 -14.88
C LYS A 20 -14.17 0.15 -16.15
N LYS A 21 -14.27 -0.77 -17.11
CA LYS A 21 -15.09 -0.59 -18.31
C LYS A 21 -16.56 -0.77 -17.95
N LEU A 22 -17.38 0.23 -18.25
CA LEU A 22 -18.82 0.23 -18.03
C LEU A 22 -19.53 -0.50 -19.16
N LYS A 23 -20.79 -0.88 -18.93
CA LYS A 23 -21.66 -1.50 -19.94
C LYS A 23 -21.88 -0.60 -21.16
N SER A 24 -21.79 0.72 -20.99
CA SER A 24 -21.84 1.72 -22.06
C SER A 24 -20.56 1.78 -22.91
N GLY A 25 -19.52 1.01 -22.59
CA GLY A 25 -18.22 1.05 -23.26
C GLY A 25 -17.24 2.10 -22.70
N LEU A 26 -17.72 3.05 -21.90
CA LEU A 26 -16.89 4.08 -21.24
C LEU A 26 -15.99 3.48 -20.15
N ILE A 27 -14.80 4.06 -19.95
CA ILE A 27 -13.90 3.69 -18.85
C ILE A 27 -14.14 4.66 -17.69
N ALA A 28 -14.54 4.12 -16.54
CA ALA A 28 -14.64 4.88 -15.30
C ALA A 28 -13.45 4.55 -14.39
N THR A 29 -12.81 5.58 -13.84
CA THR A 29 -11.69 5.44 -12.89
C THR A 29 -12.19 5.64 -11.47
N TYR A 30 -11.88 4.69 -10.60
CA TYR A 30 -12.26 4.68 -9.20
C TYR A 30 -11.05 4.89 -8.27
N PRO A 31 -11.23 5.58 -7.11
CA PRO A 31 -12.48 6.18 -6.65
C PRO A 31 -12.93 7.33 -7.57
N ARG A 32 -14.25 7.49 -7.67
CA ARG A 32 -14.86 8.47 -8.57
C ARG A 32 -14.72 9.83 -7.91
N VAL A 33 -13.96 10.71 -8.54
CA VAL A 33 -13.73 12.08 -8.07
C VAL A 33 -14.29 13.00 -9.14
N GLU A 34 -15.19 13.91 -8.77
CA GLU A 34 -15.83 14.83 -9.71
C GLU A 34 -14.89 15.97 -10.13
N ALA A 35 -13.91 16.28 -9.28
CA ALA A 35 -12.87 17.29 -9.51
C ALA A 35 -11.53 16.67 -9.94
N LYS A 36 -10.52 17.52 -10.14
CA LYS A 36 -9.13 17.10 -10.34
C LYS A 36 -8.65 16.32 -9.11
N ARG A 37 -8.01 15.17 -9.33
CA ARG A 37 -7.44 14.36 -8.24
C ARG A 37 -6.30 15.12 -7.58
N ASP A 38 -6.55 15.49 -6.34
CA ASP A 38 -5.54 15.99 -5.40
C ASP A 38 -4.63 14.83 -4.92
N PRO A 39 -3.30 14.88 -5.12
CA PRO A 39 -2.36 13.87 -4.65
C PRO A 39 -2.26 13.79 -3.12
N ASP A 40 -2.54 14.89 -2.42
CA ASP A 40 -2.46 14.98 -0.96
C ASP A 40 -3.76 14.51 -0.28
N ASN A 41 -4.87 14.45 -1.02
CA ASN A 41 -6.15 13.99 -0.48
C ASN A 41 -6.28 12.45 -0.55
N PRO A 42 -6.22 11.74 0.59
CA PRO A 42 -6.27 10.28 0.59
C PRO A 42 -7.61 9.70 0.13
N LYS A 43 -8.70 10.47 0.14
CA LYS A 43 -10.01 10.01 -0.34
C LYS A 43 -10.09 9.91 -1.87
N HIS A 44 -9.15 10.52 -2.59
CA HIS A 44 -9.10 10.50 -4.05
C HIS A 44 -8.40 9.26 -4.63
N TRP A 45 -7.85 8.40 -3.77
CA TRP A 45 -7.05 7.26 -4.15
C TRP A 45 -7.47 6.01 -3.38
N TYR A 46 -7.33 4.84 -4.01
CA TYR A 46 -7.20 3.62 -3.23
C TYR A 46 -5.76 3.51 -2.75
N TRP A 47 -5.57 2.88 -1.58
CA TRP A 47 -4.25 2.77 -0.98
C TRP A 47 -3.87 1.30 -0.83
N ALA A 48 -2.63 1.00 -1.14
CA ALA A 48 -2.03 -0.28 -0.89
C ALA A 48 -0.78 -0.11 -0.04
N TYR A 49 -0.67 -0.86 1.04
CA TYR A 49 0.59 -0.98 1.76
C TYR A 49 1.39 -2.11 1.14
N LYS A 50 2.56 -1.78 0.60
CA LYS A 50 3.47 -2.70 -0.08
C LYS A 50 4.74 -2.91 0.72
N TRP A 51 5.26 -4.13 0.72
CA TRP A 51 6.53 -4.43 1.36
C TRP A 51 7.27 -5.54 0.60
N GLU A 52 8.59 -5.56 0.76
CA GLU A 52 9.43 -6.65 0.28
C GLU A 52 9.68 -7.63 1.43
N GLU A 53 9.40 -8.90 1.19
CA GLU A 53 9.80 -9.99 2.08
C GLU A 53 10.81 -10.89 1.38
N LYS A 54 11.83 -11.33 2.11
CA LYS A 54 12.76 -12.33 1.60
C LYS A 54 12.04 -13.67 1.59
N ASN A 55 11.97 -14.30 0.42
CA ASN A 55 11.38 -15.61 0.26
C ASN A 55 12.42 -16.50 -0.42
N SER A 56 12.87 -17.53 0.27
CA SER A 56 13.88 -18.50 -0.22
C SER A 56 13.42 -19.22 -1.49
N ASN A 57 12.12 -19.28 -1.74
CA ASN A 57 11.52 -19.88 -2.93
C ASN A 57 11.22 -18.85 -4.04
N ALA A 58 11.64 -17.59 -3.88
CA ALA A 58 11.40 -16.56 -4.89
C ALA A 58 12.24 -16.83 -6.14
N LYS A 59 11.59 -16.84 -7.32
CA LYS A 59 12.27 -16.93 -8.63
C LYS A 59 13.02 -15.65 -9.03
N SER A 60 12.97 -14.60 -8.20
CA SER A 60 13.71 -13.36 -8.40
C SER A 60 15.19 -13.60 -8.09
N ALA A 61 16.08 -13.07 -8.94
CA ALA A 61 17.53 -13.18 -8.77
C ALA A 61 18.03 -12.71 -7.39
N ASN A 62 17.26 -11.86 -6.69
CA ASN A 62 17.60 -11.33 -5.38
C ASN A 62 16.89 -12.03 -4.21
N GLY A 63 15.99 -13.00 -4.47
CA GLY A 63 15.29 -13.74 -3.41
C GLY A 63 14.21 -12.93 -2.65
N PHE A 64 13.74 -11.82 -3.21
CA PHE A 64 12.70 -10.97 -2.62
C PHE A 64 11.40 -11.05 -3.42
N VAL A 65 10.28 -11.06 -2.71
CA VAL A 65 8.94 -10.91 -3.30
C VAL A 65 8.26 -9.67 -2.75
N SER A 66 7.66 -8.89 -3.65
CA SER A 66 6.85 -7.73 -3.29
C SER A 66 5.44 -8.20 -2.95
N ARG A 67 4.97 -7.86 -1.76
CA ARG A 67 3.60 -8.08 -1.32
C ARG A 67 2.86 -6.76 -1.24
N ALA A 68 1.54 -6.85 -1.29
CA ALA A 68 0.65 -5.70 -1.17
C ALA A 68 -0.60 -6.11 -0.40
N VAL A 69 -1.10 -5.21 0.45
CA VAL A 69 -2.42 -5.32 1.09
C VAL A 69 -3.20 -4.04 0.86
N ASN A 70 -4.52 -4.15 0.69
CA ASN A 70 -5.39 -2.99 0.59
C ASN A 70 -5.43 -2.25 1.94
N VAL A 71 -5.40 -0.91 1.89
CA VAL A 71 -5.50 -0.05 3.06
C VAL A 71 -6.77 0.78 2.96
N PRO A 72 -7.69 0.65 3.93
CA PRO A 72 -8.84 1.53 4.04
C PRO A 72 -8.38 2.98 4.22
N VAL A 73 -9.06 3.93 3.56
CA VAL A 73 -8.70 5.37 3.60
C VAL A 73 -8.58 5.89 5.04
N VAL A 74 -9.46 5.43 5.94
CA VAL A 74 -9.45 5.78 7.37
C VAL A 74 -8.15 5.39 8.09
N LYS A 75 -7.46 4.34 7.63
CA LYS A 75 -6.20 3.85 8.21
C LYS A 75 -4.96 4.44 7.52
N VAL A 76 -5.10 5.16 6.41
CA VAL A 76 -3.96 5.67 5.62
C VAL A 76 -3.05 6.57 6.44
N GLU A 77 -3.61 7.54 7.14
CA GLU A 77 -2.85 8.48 7.98
C GLU A 77 -2.11 7.76 9.11
N ALA A 78 -2.76 6.77 9.74
CA ALA A 78 -2.13 5.94 10.76
C ALA A 78 -0.98 5.10 10.19
N VAL A 79 -1.12 4.54 8.99
CA VAL A 79 -0.05 3.77 8.34
C VAL A 79 1.09 4.70 7.89
N LYS A 80 0.81 5.90 7.36
CA LYS A 80 1.85 6.90 7.06
C LYS A 80 2.67 7.21 8.31
N THR A 81 1.98 7.43 9.43
CA THR A 81 2.59 7.68 10.74
C THR A 81 3.42 6.48 11.21
N ALA A 82 2.90 5.25 11.07
CA ALA A 82 3.63 4.03 11.42
C ALA A 82 4.91 3.85 10.58
N ILE A 83 4.87 4.18 9.28
CA ILE A 83 6.04 4.17 8.40
C ILE A 83 7.05 5.23 8.86
N ALA A 84 6.60 6.44 9.19
CA ALA A 84 7.45 7.50 9.72
C ALA A 84 8.14 7.10 11.03
N PHE A 85 7.43 6.39 11.91
CA PHE A 85 7.98 5.79 13.13
C PHE A 85 8.79 4.50 12.90
N ARG A 86 9.03 4.10 11.64
CA ARG A 86 9.78 2.89 11.26
C ARG A 86 9.22 1.61 11.91
N TRP A 87 7.90 1.51 12.02
CA TRP A 87 7.28 0.30 12.55
C TRP A 87 7.60 -0.90 11.67
N PRO A 88 7.80 -2.09 12.26
CA PRO A 88 8.04 -3.29 11.48
C PRO A 88 6.78 -3.67 10.69
N VAL A 89 6.96 -4.18 9.46
CA VAL A 89 5.86 -4.64 8.59
C VAL A 89 4.82 -5.45 9.35
N LYS A 90 5.24 -6.43 10.17
CA LYS A 90 4.31 -7.31 10.91
C LYS A 90 3.35 -6.52 11.81
N LYS A 91 3.81 -5.45 12.45
CA LYS A 91 2.99 -4.58 13.31
C LYS A 91 1.99 -3.77 12.48
N VAL A 92 2.44 -3.23 11.34
CA VAL A 92 1.55 -2.51 10.40
C VAL A 92 0.48 -3.44 9.85
N LEU A 93 0.84 -4.68 9.47
CA LEU A 93 -0.10 -5.67 8.97
C LEU A 93 -1.11 -6.10 10.04
N GLN A 94 -0.69 -6.23 11.29
CA GLN A 94 -1.59 -6.53 12.40
C GLN A 94 -2.60 -5.39 12.59
N TYR A 95 -2.14 -4.14 12.60
CA TYR A 95 -3.00 -2.96 12.66
C TYR A 95 -4.00 -2.89 11.49
N LEU A 96 -3.59 -3.29 10.30
CA LEU A 96 -4.47 -3.36 9.13
C LEU A 96 -5.52 -4.47 9.25
N ARG A 97 -5.12 -5.64 9.77
CA ARG A 97 -5.99 -6.81 9.98
C ARG A 97 -7.00 -6.64 11.11
N ASP A 98 -6.66 -5.86 12.14
CA ASP A 98 -7.57 -5.51 13.22
C ASP A 98 -8.66 -4.59 12.64
N GLU A 99 -9.64 -5.19 11.97
CA GLU A 99 -10.92 -4.55 11.71
C GLU A 99 -11.58 -4.39 13.09
N LEU A 100 -11.40 -3.20 13.69
CA LEU A 100 -12.37 -2.74 14.67
C LEU A 100 -13.69 -2.64 13.90
N ILE A 101 -14.46 -3.72 13.95
CA ILE A 101 -15.90 -3.67 13.77
C ILE A 101 -16.36 -2.79 14.93
N GLU A 102 -16.85 -1.59 14.59
CA GLU A 102 -17.55 -0.70 15.54
C GLU A 102 -18.67 -1.44 16.29
#